data_AF-A0A935TDJ6-F1
#
_entry.id   AF-A0A935TDJ6-F1
#
_cell.length_a   1.000
_cell.length_b   1.000
_cell.length_c   1.000
_cell.angle_alpha   90.00
_cell.angle_beta   90.00
_cell.angle_gamma   90.00
#
_symmetry.space_group_name_H-M   'P 1'
#
loop_
_entity.id
_entity.type
_entity.pdbx_description
1 polymer ?
#
loop_
_entity_poly.entity_id
_entity_poly.type
_entity_poly.pdbx_seq_one_letter_code
_entity_poly.pdbx_strand_id
1 'polypeptide(L)' 'MRGALHTQRYRRFLDRLKNARVEAGLTQAEAAAKLKKPQSFVSKCEAGERRVDVIELEDFAKAYGRPILFFFRS' A
#
# COMPACT_ATOMS: atom_id res chain seq x y z
N MET A 1 -14.82 7.27 17.61
CA MET A 1 -15.22 7.09 16.19
C MET A 1 -14.14 7.69 15.28
N ARG A 2 -13.46 6.91 14.43
CA ARG A 2 -12.62 7.50 13.37
C ARG A 2 -13.57 8.10 12.32
N GLY A 3 -13.57 9.42 12.17
CA GLY A 3 -14.49 10.14 11.29
C GLY A 3 -14.40 9.68 9.83
N ALA A 4 -15.52 9.75 9.11
CA ALA A 4 -15.65 9.30 7.72
C ALA A 4 -14.59 9.90 6.77
N LEU A 5 -14.16 11.14 7.01
CA LEU A 5 -13.09 11.82 6.26
C LEU A 5 -11.74 11.08 6.34
N HIS A 6 -11.39 10.54 7.52
CA HIS A 6 -10.16 9.77 7.71
C HIS A 6 -10.24 8.44 6.95
N THR A 7 -11.43 7.83 6.89
CA THR A 7 -11.68 6.61 6.11
C THR A 7 -11.61 6.86 4.61
N GLN A 8 -12.10 8.01 4.12
CA GLN A 8 -12.03 8.35 2.69
C GLN A 8 -10.60 8.66 2.24
N ARG A 9 -9.84 9.46 3.02
CA ARG A 9 -8.41 9.71 2.76
C ARG A 9 -7.61 8.42 2.77
N TYR A 10 -7.86 7.54 3.74
CA TYR A 10 -7.18 6.25 3.81
C TYR A 10 -7.53 5.34 2.64
N ARG A 11 -8.79 5.32 2.18
CA ARG A 11 -9.17 4.55 0.99
C ARG A 11 -8.41 5.00 -0.26
N ARG A 12 -8.28 6.32 -0.48
CA ARG A 12 -7.48 6.85 -1.59
C ARG A 12 -5.99 6.45 -1.49
N PHE A 13 -5.46 6.43 -0.28
CA PHE A 13 -4.11 5.92 -0.02
C PHE A 13 -3.97 4.44 -0.43
N LEU A 14 -4.93 3.59 -0.05
CA LEU A 14 -4.94 2.18 -0.43
C LEU A 14 -5.08 1.97 -1.95
N ASP A 15 -5.91 2.77 -2.61
CA ASP A 15 -6.05 2.74 -4.06
C ASP A 15 -4.71 3.08 -4.74
N ARG A 16 -3.98 4.08 -4.23
CA ARG A 16 -2.63 4.42 -4.70
C ARG A 16 -1.62 3.31 -4.41
N LEU A 17 -1.72 2.63 -3.27
CA LEU A 17 -0.87 1.50 -2.93
C LEU A 17 -1.05 0.35 -3.94
N LYS A 18 -2.30 0.00 -4.21
CA LYS A 18 -2.66 -1.03 -5.20
C LYS A 18 -2.25 -0.62 -6.61
N ASN A 19 -2.49 0.62 -7.01
CA ASN A 19 -2.12 1.11 -8.34
C ASN A 19 -0.60 1.11 -8.54
N ALA A 20 0.18 1.54 -7.54
CA ALA A 20 1.64 1.48 -7.60
C ALA A 20 2.14 0.04 -7.81
N ARG A 21 1.52 -0.95 -7.15
CA ARG A 21 1.84 -2.37 -7.37
C ARG A 21 1.54 -2.82 -8.79
N VAL A 22 0.35 -2.49 -9.30
CA VAL A 22 -0.09 -2.87 -10.65
C VAL A 22 0.80 -2.21 -11.72
N GLU A 23 1.12 -0.93 -11.57
CA GLU A 23 2.01 -0.18 -12.46
C GLU A 23 3.45 -0.69 -12.41
N ALA A 24 3.88 -1.26 -11.29
CA ALA A 24 5.16 -1.97 -11.17
C ALA A 24 5.12 -3.39 -11.79
N GLY A 25 3.98 -3.82 -12.33
CA GLY A 25 3.80 -5.13 -12.96
C GLY A 25 3.80 -6.31 -11.98
N LEU A 26 3.51 -6.07 -10.70
CA LEU A 26 3.61 -7.10 -9.65
C LEU A 26 2.25 -7.66 -9.27
N THR A 27 2.18 -8.98 -9.11
CA THR A 27 1.13 -9.64 -8.34
C THR A 27 1.30 -9.35 -6.84
N GLN A 28 0.26 -9.62 -6.04
CA GLN A 28 0.37 -9.49 -4.58
C GLN A 28 1.41 -10.45 -3.99
N ALA A 29 1.58 -11.64 -4.57
CA ALA A 29 2.58 -12.62 -4.13
C ALA A 29 4.00 -12.14 -4.40
N GLU A 30 4.27 -11.60 -5.59
CA GLU A 30 5.58 -11.05 -5.95
C GLU A 30 5.93 -9.80 -5.13
N ALA A 31 4.96 -8.92 -4.91
CA ALA A 31 5.12 -7.78 -4.01
C ALA A 31 5.48 -8.25 -2.58
N ALA A 32 4.77 -9.26 -2.07
CA ALA A 32 5.04 -9.79 -0.74
C ALA A 32 6.43 -10.45 -0.65
N ALA A 33 6.86 -11.16 -1.70
CA ALA A 33 8.20 -11.71 -1.79
C ALA A 33 9.28 -10.61 -1.72
N LYS A 34 9.11 -9.50 -2.46
CA LYS A 34 10.01 -8.33 -2.39
C LYS A 34 10.06 -7.72 -0.98
N LEU A 35 8.94 -7.70 -0.28
CA LEU A 35 8.82 -7.17 1.09
C LEU A 35 9.26 -8.16 2.18
N LYS A 36 9.59 -9.40 1.81
CA LYS A 36 9.83 -10.51 2.75
C LYS A 36 8.67 -10.70 3.73
N LYS A 37 7.44 -10.62 3.22
CA LYS A 37 6.18 -10.80 3.96
C LYS A 37 5.32 -11.90 3.32
N PRO A 38 4.34 -12.46 4.05
CA PRO A 38 3.33 -13.32 3.44
C PRO A 38 2.48 -12.57 2.41
N GLN A 39 1.95 -13.24 1.38
CA GLN A 39 1.03 -12.61 0.42
C GLN A 39 -0.19 -11.97 1.11
N SER A 40 -0.67 -12.59 2.20
CA SER A 40 -1.77 -12.07 3.02
C SER A 40 -1.48 -10.72 3.68
N PHE A 41 -0.21 -10.36 3.86
CA PHE A 41 0.17 -9.03 4.34
C PHE A 41 -0.22 -7.97 3.31
N VAL A 42 0.14 -8.17 2.04
CA VAL A 42 -0.15 -7.22 0.95
C VAL A 42 -1.65 -7.14 0.71
N SER A 43 -2.36 -8.28 0.65
CA SER A 43 -3.81 -8.27 0.40
C SER A 43 -4.58 -7.57 1.51
N LYS A 44 -4.26 -7.82 2.79
CA LYS A 44 -4.92 -7.17 3.93
C LYS A 44 -4.61 -5.69 4.02
N CYS A 45 -3.41 -5.26 3.61
CA CYS A 45 -3.08 -3.85 3.50
C CYS A 45 -3.92 -3.18 2.41
N GLU A 46 -3.93 -3.73 1.19
CA GLU A 46 -4.71 -3.18 0.05
C GLU A 46 -6.23 -3.18 0.30
N ALA A 47 -6.75 -4.16 1.04
CA ALA A 47 -8.17 -4.23 1.44
C ALA A 47 -8.52 -3.28 2.62
N GLY A 48 -7.51 -2.75 3.31
CA GLY A 48 -7.68 -1.89 4.48
C GLY A 48 -8.05 -2.61 5.77
N GLU A 49 -8.03 -3.95 5.77
CA GLU A 49 -8.16 -4.80 6.95
C GLU A 49 -6.97 -4.63 7.90
N ARG A 50 -5.80 -4.30 7.34
CA ARG A 50 -4.59 -3.99 8.08
C ARG A 50 -4.12 -2.57 7.78
N ARG A 51 -3.73 -1.86 8.83
CA ARG A 51 -3.12 -0.53 8.68
C ARG A 51 -1.67 -0.67 8.22
N VAL A 52 -1.28 0.18 7.28
CA VAL A 52 0.11 0.34 6.84
C VAL A 52 0.73 1.45 7.70
N ASP A 53 1.83 1.16 8.38
CA ASP A 53 2.62 2.20 9.06
C ASP A 53 3.62 2.88 8.11
N VAL A 54 4.33 3.89 8.61
CA VAL A 54 5.23 4.71 7.78
C VAL A 54 6.47 3.94 7.30
N ILE A 55 6.96 2.98 8.08
CA ILE A 55 8.12 2.16 7.72
C ILE A 55 7.71 1.15 6.66
N GLU A 56 6.56 0.52 6.84
CA GLU A 56 5.98 -0.37 5.83
C GLU A 56 5.69 0.36 4.52
N LEU A 57 5.23 1.60 4.59
CA LEU A 57 5.03 2.43 3.40
C LEU A 57 6.35 2.70 2.66
N GLU A 58 7.45 2.94 3.38
CA GLU A 58 8.77 3.09 2.78
C GLU A 58 9.20 1.81 2.04
N ASP A 59 8.97 0.65 2.65
CA ASP A 59 9.25 -0.65 2.03
C ASP A 59 8.40 -0.87 0.77
N PHE A 60 7.10 -0.55 0.82
CA PHE A 60 6.22 -0.57 -0.35
C PHE A 60 6.71 0.38 -1.46
N ALA A 61 7.11 1.59 -1.10
CA ALA A 61 7.62 2.60 -2.04
C ALA A 61 8.86 2.07 -2.78
N LYS A 62 9.81 1.48 -2.05
CA LYS A 62 11.01 0.83 -2.63
C LYS A 62 10.63 -0.36 -3.52
N ALA A 63 9.74 -1.24 -3.06
CA ALA A 63 9.32 -2.43 -3.80
C ALA A 63 8.62 -2.09 -5.12
N TYR A 64 7.88 -0.99 -5.16
CA TYR A 64 7.11 -0.52 -6.31
C TYR A 64 7.83 0.54 -7.16
N GLY A 65 9.05 0.95 -6.78
CA GLY A 65 9.82 1.95 -7.52
C GLY A 65 9.16 3.33 -7.53
N ARG A 66 8.49 3.72 -6.44
CA ARG A 66 7.81 5.02 -6.31
C ARG A 66 8.44 5.87 -5.21
N PRO A 67 8.51 7.21 -5.39
CA PRO A 67 8.85 8.09 -4.27
C PRO A 67 7.74 8.03 -3.23
N ILE A 68 8.08 8.09 -1.93
CA ILE A 68 7.10 8.00 -0.84
C ILE A 68 5.98 9.04 -0.94
N LEU A 69 6.28 10.22 -1.51
CA LEU A 69 5.30 11.30 -1.74
C LEU A 69 4.21 10.93 -2.74
N PHE A 70 4.41 9.92 -3.59
CA PHE A 70 3.40 9.42 -4.53
C PHE A 70 2.10 8.99 -3.84
N PHE A 71 2.20 8.47 -2.61
CA PHE A 71 1.07 7.94 -1.85
C PHE A 71 0.24 9.02 -1.14
N PHE A 72 0.73 10.26 -1.10
CA PHE A 72 0.08 11.38 -0.40
C PHE A 72 -0.43 12.49 -1.33
N ARG A 73 0.07 12.55 -2.57
CA ARG A 73 -0.40 13.53 -3.56
C ARG A 73 -1.83 13.17 -4.01
N SER A 74 -2.70 14.18 -4.12
CA SER A 74 -4.07 13.99 -4.60
C SER A 74 -4.06 13.86 -6.12
#